data_AF-A0A413IZE7-F1
#
_entry.id   AF-A0A413IZE7-F1
#
_cell.length_a   1.000
_cell.length_b   1.000
_cell.length_c   1.000
_cell.angle_alpha   90.00
_cell.angle_beta   90.00
_cell.angle_gamma   90.00
#
_symmetry.space_group_name_H-M   'P 1'
#
loop_
_entity.id
_entity.type
_entity.pdbx_description
1 polymer ?
#
loop_
_entity_poly.entity_id
_entity_poly.type
_entity_poly.pdbx_seq_one_letter_code
_entity_poly.pdbx_strand_id
1 'polypeptide(L)'
;MPTILKETYPTAKKEHICEFCGYKIQPGQKYVRQTNVYDGVVYDFITHQECKEVAHELRMYDDCDDNGLCGEQFREELDSYVYANHYDDEVDDICSDWQLSHYEIAKKVLKELKNE
;
A
#
# COMPACT_ATOMS: atom_id res chain seq x y z
N MET A 1 11.58 1.68 -14.13
CA MET A 1 10.19 1.48 -13.61
C MET A 1 9.33 0.82 -14.68
N PRO A 2 8.34 -0.01 -14.33
CA PRO A 2 7.37 -0.55 -15.29
C PRO A 2 6.58 0.56 -15.98
N THR A 3 6.29 0.40 -17.27
CA THR A 3 5.44 1.35 -18.01
C THR A 3 3.97 1.01 -17.77
N ILE A 4 3.19 1.99 -17.33
CA ILE A 4 1.74 1.84 -17.12
C ILE A 4 1.03 1.92 -18.47
N LEU A 5 0.37 0.83 -18.87
CA LEU A 5 -0.45 0.77 -20.06
C LEU A 5 -1.89 1.23 -19.80
N LYS A 6 -2.42 0.89 -18.62
CA LYS A 6 -3.80 1.18 -18.24
C LYS A 6 -3.94 1.20 -16.73
N GLU A 7 -4.82 2.06 -16.23
CA GLU A 7 -5.22 2.05 -14.83
C GLU A 7 -6.74 2.16 -14.73
N THR A 8 -7.34 1.38 -13.82
CA THR A 8 -8.78 1.36 -13.60
C THR A 8 -9.13 1.20 -12.12
N TYR A 9 -10.36 1.60 -11.77
CA TYR A 9 -10.91 1.57 -10.42
C TYR A 9 -12.19 0.70 -10.33
N PRO A 10 -12.11 -0.59 -10.64
CA PRO A 10 -13.26 -1.49 -10.61
C PRO A 10 -13.76 -1.81 -9.19
N THR A 11 -14.99 -2.30 -9.11
CA THR A 11 -15.51 -3.01 -7.92
C THR A 11 -15.20 -4.50 -8.04
N ALA A 12 -14.64 -5.10 -6.99
CA ALA A 12 -14.30 -6.51 -6.91
C ALA A 12 -15.55 -7.39 -7.04
N LYS A 13 -15.55 -8.31 -8.02
CA LYS A 13 -16.60 -9.32 -8.20
C LYS A 13 -16.26 -10.66 -7.53
N LYS A 14 -14.99 -10.84 -7.16
CA LYS A 14 -14.43 -11.98 -6.45
C LYS A 14 -13.30 -11.48 -5.54
N GLU A 15 -12.82 -12.33 -4.64
CA GLU A 15 -11.64 -11.99 -3.83
C GLU A 15 -10.41 -11.78 -4.73
N HIS A 16 -9.63 -10.76 -4.40
CA HIS A 16 -8.28 -10.53 -4.93
C HIS A 16 -7.30 -10.39 -3.76
N ILE A 17 -6.00 -10.52 -4.02
CA ILE A 17 -4.96 -10.19 -3.06
C ILE A 17 -4.35 -8.85 -3.47
N CYS A 18 -4.23 -7.94 -2.51
CA CYS A 18 -3.52 -6.69 -2.72
C CYS A 18 -2.02 -6.96 -2.74
N GLU A 19 -1.34 -6.54 -3.81
CA GLU A 19 0.09 -6.76 -4.00
C GLU A 19 0.97 -5.88 -3.10
N PHE A 20 0.39 -4.84 -2.49
CA PHE A 20 1.08 -4.05 -1.46
C PHE A 20 0.98 -4.69 -0.07
N CYS A 21 -0.20 -4.68 0.54
CA CYS A 21 -0.33 -5.12 1.94
C CYS A 21 -0.45 -6.64 2.11
N GLY A 22 -0.68 -7.41 1.03
CA GLY A 22 -0.87 -8.86 1.08
C GLY A 22 -2.25 -9.31 1.58
N TYR A 23 -3.12 -8.38 1.97
CA TYR A 23 -4.48 -8.71 2.45
C TYR A 23 -5.50 -8.79 1.32
N LYS A 24 -6.61 -9.47 1.61
CA LYS A 24 -7.70 -9.68 0.67
C LYS A 24 -8.45 -8.39 0.35
N ILE A 25 -8.77 -8.21 -0.92
CA ILE A 25 -9.79 -7.28 -1.42
C ILE A 25 -11.07 -8.10 -1.57
N GLN A 26 -12.07 -7.78 -0.75
CA GLN A 26 -13.33 -8.52 -0.68
C GLN A 26 -14.29 -8.14 -1.82
N PRO A 27 -15.19 -9.04 -2.25
CA PRO A 27 -16.25 -8.69 -3.19
C PRO A 27 -17.04 -7.45 -2.72
N GLY A 28 -17.30 -6.53 -3.64
CA GLY A 28 -17.96 -5.25 -3.36
C GLY A 28 -17.01 -4.11 -3.00
N GLN A 29 -15.74 -4.36 -2.68
CA GLN A 29 -14.74 -3.31 -2.46
C GLN A 29 -14.26 -2.71 -3.79
N LYS A 30 -14.00 -1.39 -3.79
CA LYS A 30 -13.27 -0.75 -4.89
C LYS A 30 -11.79 -1.04 -4.75
N TYR A 31 -11.10 -1.21 -5.87
CA TYR A 31 -9.67 -1.48 -5.89
C TYR A 31 -9.02 -0.86 -7.13
N VAL A 32 -7.69 -0.78 -7.13
CA VAL A 32 -6.92 -0.32 -8.28
C VAL A 32 -6.41 -1.54 -9.04
N ARG A 33 -6.67 -1.55 -10.35
CA ARG A 33 -6.03 -2.48 -11.28
C ARG A 33 -5.20 -1.69 -12.27
N GLN A 34 -3.90 -1.85 -12.19
CA GLN A 34 -2.93 -1.24 -13.08
C GLN A 34 -2.35 -2.32 -14.01
N THR A 35 -2.47 -2.14 -15.32
CA THR A 35 -1.84 -3.01 -16.31
C THR A 35 -0.49 -2.39 -16.69
N ASN A 36 0.57 -3.16 -16.52
CA ASN A 36 1.95 -2.75 -16.69
C ASN A 36 2.61 -3.53 -17.82
N VAL A 37 3.70 -2.97 -18.36
CA VAL A 37 4.68 -3.72 -19.15
C VAL A 37 6.08 -3.50 -18.58
N TYR A 38 6.80 -4.60 -18.36
CA TYR A 38 8.19 -4.60 -17.91
C TYR A 38 8.96 -5.70 -18.65
N ASP A 39 10.09 -5.34 -19.25
CA ASP A 39 10.90 -6.23 -20.10
C ASP A 39 10.07 -7.01 -21.16
N GLY A 40 9.11 -6.31 -21.78
CA GLY A 40 8.19 -6.89 -22.77
C GLY A 40 7.09 -7.79 -22.21
N VAL A 41 7.05 -8.04 -20.90
CA VAL A 41 6.03 -8.83 -20.22
C VAL A 41 4.90 -7.94 -19.73
N VAL A 42 3.67 -8.24 -20.14
CA VAL A 42 2.47 -7.55 -19.67
C VAL A 42 1.90 -8.26 -18.45
N TYR A 43 1.63 -7.51 -17.39
CA TYR A 43 1.03 -8.03 -16.16
C TYR A 43 0.08 -7.02 -15.54
N ASP A 44 -0.79 -7.49 -14.65
CA ASP A 44 -1.64 -6.64 -13.83
C ASP A 44 -1.07 -6.55 -12.42
N PHE A 45 -1.14 -5.37 -11.84
CA PHE A 45 -0.81 -5.07 -10.46
C PHE A 45 -2.09 -4.61 -9.75
N ILE A 46 -2.49 -5.35 -8.72
CA ILE A 46 -3.78 -5.17 -8.02
C ILE A 46 -3.53 -4.68 -6.60
N THR A 47 -4.15 -3.56 -6.21
CA THR A 47 -4.01 -3.02 -4.85
C THR A 47 -5.34 -2.55 -4.29
N HIS A 48 -5.47 -2.50 -2.95
CA HIS A 48 -6.48 -1.63 -2.34
C HIS A 48 -6.25 -0.19 -2.78
N GLN A 49 -7.32 0.60 -2.82
CA GLN A 49 -7.22 2.01 -3.17
C GLN A 49 -6.44 2.78 -2.10
N GLU A 50 -6.70 2.51 -0.83
CA GLU A 50 -6.03 3.18 0.30
C GLU A 50 -4.54 2.85 0.35
N CYS A 51 -4.14 1.62 0.03
CA CYS A 51 -2.73 1.24 -0.06
C CYS A 51 -2.01 2.01 -1.18
N LYS A 52 -2.66 2.21 -2.34
CA LYS A 52 -2.05 3.01 -3.41
C LYS A 52 -1.94 4.48 -3.02
N GLU A 53 -2.99 5.04 -2.43
CA GLU A 53 -3.01 6.43 -2.00
C GLU A 53 -1.93 6.70 -0.94
N VAL A 54 -1.82 5.88 0.11
CA VAL A 54 -0.81 6.09 1.16
C VAL A 54 0.62 5.94 0.62
N ALA A 55 0.86 5.03 -0.33
CA ALA A 55 2.16 4.92 -0.99
C ALA A 55 2.56 6.20 -1.74
N HIS A 56 1.59 6.91 -2.33
CA HIS A 56 1.83 8.20 -2.96
C HIS A 56 2.04 9.31 -1.93
N GLU A 57 1.21 9.39 -0.89
CA GLU A 57 1.32 10.44 0.13
C GLU A 57 2.64 10.34 0.90
N LEU A 58 3.09 9.13 1.21
CA LEU A 58 4.40 8.88 1.83
C LEU A 58 5.57 8.90 0.85
N ARG A 59 5.33 9.21 -0.44
CA ARG A 59 6.35 9.29 -1.49
C ARG A 59 7.23 8.04 -1.61
N MET A 60 6.65 6.86 -1.36
CA MET A 60 7.39 5.58 -1.35
C MET A 60 8.00 5.22 -2.72
N TYR A 61 7.60 5.89 -3.79
CA TYR A 61 8.12 5.67 -5.13
C TYR A 61 9.39 6.46 -5.44
N ASP A 62 9.75 7.48 -4.66
CA ASP A 62 10.82 8.44 -5.00
C ASP A 62 12.21 7.77 -5.01
N ASP A 63 12.42 6.79 -4.12
CA ASP A 63 13.67 6.04 -3.99
C ASP A 63 13.63 4.65 -4.63
N CYS A 64 12.57 4.34 -5.39
CA CYS A 64 12.46 3.07 -6.10
C CYS A 64 13.40 3.01 -7.31
N ASP A 65 14.02 1.85 -7.51
CA ASP A 65 14.81 1.58 -8.71
C ASP A 65 13.91 1.28 -9.93
N ASP A 66 14.50 0.67 -10.96
CA ASP A 66 13.76 0.34 -12.16
C ASP A 66 12.62 -0.68 -11.99
N ASN A 67 12.52 -1.34 -10.83
CA ASN A 67 11.48 -2.32 -10.53
C ASN A 67 10.21 -1.68 -9.94
N GLY A 68 10.29 -0.41 -9.50
CA GLY A 68 9.20 0.25 -8.79
C GLY A 68 8.98 -0.29 -7.38
N LEU A 69 7.90 0.15 -6.73
CA LEU A 69 7.59 -0.23 -5.35
C LEU A 69 7.00 -1.64 -5.28
N CYS A 70 7.67 -2.54 -4.57
CA CYS A 70 7.15 -3.87 -4.30
C CYS A 70 6.36 -3.93 -2.98
N GLY A 71 5.61 -5.02 -2.77
CA GLY A 71 4.82 -5.17 -1.55
C GLY A 71 5.63 -5.28 -0.27
N GLU A 72 6.85 -5.82 -0.32
CA GLU A 72 7.75 -5.89 0.84
C GLU A 72 8.18 -4.49 1.26
N GLN A 73 8.75 -3.72 0.33
CA GLN A 73 9.12 -2.32 0.55
C GLN A 73 7.93 -1.50 1.07
N PHE A 74 6.74 -1.65 0.48
CA PHE A 74 5.54 -0.96 0.96
C PHE A 74 5.23 -1.23 2.45
N ARG A 75 5.37 -2.49 2.89
CA ARG A 75 5.09 -2.88 4.28
C ARG A 75 6.17 -2.35 5.22
N GLU A 76 7.44 -2.44 4.83
CA GLU A 76 8.57 -1.90 5.59
C GLU A 76 8.49 -0.38 5.77
N GLU A 77 8.05 0.35 4.73
CA GLU A 77 7.84 1.79 4.80
C GLU A 77 6.67 2.17 5.73
N LEU A 78 5.59 1.38 5.74
CA LEU A 78 4.50 1.56 6.71
C LEU A 78 4.98 1.30 8.14
N ASP A 79 5.71 0.21 8.37
CA ASP A 79 6.26 -0.12 9.69
C ASP A 79 7.24 0.97 10.16
N SER A 80 8.07 1.50 9.25
CA SER A 80 8.99 2.60 9.53
C SER A 80 8.25 3.90 9.89
N TYR A 81 7.17 4.23 9.18
CA TYR A 81 6.32 5.37 9.52
C TYR A 81 5.71 5.21 10.92
N VAL A 82 5.15 4.03 11.22
CA VAL A 82 4.54 3.76 12.52
C VAL A 82 5.58 3.85 13.63
N TYR A 83 6.75 3.25 13.44
CA TYR A 83 7.84 3.33 14.41
C TYR A 83 8.29 4.77 14.63
N ALA A 84 8.47 5.57 13.58
CA ALA A 84 8.96 6.94 13.71
C ALA A 84 7.96 7.90 14.40
N ASN A 85 6.65 7.66 14.27
CA ASN A 85 5.61 8.59 14.72
C ASN A 85 4.82 8.10 15.93
N HIS A 86 4.80 6.79 16.19
CA HIS A 86 3.93 6.14 17.17
C HIS A 86 4.67 5.14 18.07
N TYR A 87 5.99 5.32 18.23
CA TYR A 87 6.75 4.69 19.31
C TYR A 87 6.32 5.25 20.66
N ASP A 88 6.17 4.38 21.66
CA ASP A 88 5.80 4.74 23.02
C ASP A 88 6.96 4.42 23.97
N ASP A 89 7.64 5.48 24.44
CA ASP A 89 8.79 5.39 25.34
C ASP A 89 8.45 4.77 26.71
N GLU A 90 7.18 4.81 27.15
CA GLU A 90 6.79 4.25 28.45
C GLU A 90 6.77 2.72 28.42
N VAL A 91 6.38 2.14 27.29
CA VAL A 91 6.34 0.68 27.08
C VAL A 91 7.55 0.16 26.30
N ASP A 92 8.41 1.06 25.79
CA ASP A 92 9.58 0.75 24.98
C ASP A 92 9.22 -0.10 23.74
N ASP A 93 8.09 0.21 23.11
CA ASP A 93 7.54 -0.51 21.95
C ASP A 93 6.56 0.39 21.15
N ILE A 94 6.05 -0.12 20.03
CA ILE A 94 4.98 0.51 19.25
C ILE A 94 3.70 0.55 20.09
N CYS A 95 3.05 1.73 20.13
CA CYS A 95 1.77 1.93 20.80
C CYS A 95 0.76 0.84 20.38
N SER A 96 0.08 0.20 21.35
CA SER A 96 -0.79 -0.95 21.12
C SER A 96 -1.90 -0.71 20.08
N ASP A 97 -2.32 0.54 19.92
CA ASP A 97 -3.31 0.98 18.94
C ASP A 97 -2.83 0.88 17.47
N TRP A 98 -1.56 0.51 17.26
CA TRP A 98 -0.92 0.33 15.97
C TRP A 98 -0.51 -1.10 15.67
N GLN A 99 -0.76 -2.05 16.59
CA GLN A 99 -0.60 -3.49 16.35
C GLN A 99 -1.75 -4.04 15.48
N LEU A 100 -1.84 -3.54 14.25
CA LEU A 100 -2.92 -3.79 13.31
C LEU A 100 -2.39 -4.50 12.04
N SER A 101 -3.31 -5.00 11.21
CA SER A 101 -2.90 -5.48 9.88
C SER A 101 -2.36 -4.34 9.02
N HIS A 102 -1.43 -4.61 8.10
CA HIS A 102 -0.91 -3.60 7.18
C HIS A 102 -2.00 -2.85 6.39
N TYR A 103 -3.15 -3.49 6.11
CA TYR A 103 -4.26 -2.79 5.47
C TYR A 103 -4.93 -1.78 6.42
N GLU A 104 -5.11 -2.12 7.69
CA GLU A 104 -5.63 -1.20 8.70
C GLU A 104 -4.63 -0.08 9.00
N ILE A 105 -3.33 -0.38 9.06
CA ILE A 105 -2.26 0.62 9.17
C ILE A 105 -2.32 1.58 7.99
N ALA A 106 -2.34 1.09 6.75
CA ALA A 106 -2.43 1.91 5.55
C ALA A 106 -3.62 2.89 5.59
N LYS A 107 -4.80 2.43 6.02
CA LYS A 107 -5.99 3.29 6.20
C LYS A 107 -5.81 4.32 7.30
N LYS A 108 -5.23 3.93 8.44
CA LYS A 108 -5.02 4.80 9.60
C LYS A 108 -4.02 5.90 9.27
N VAL A 109 -2.86 5.54 8.69
CA VAL A 109 -1.85 6.50 8.20
C VAL A 109 -2.44 7.44 7.15
N LEU A 110 -3.15 6.92 6.14
CA LEU A 110 -3.78 7.76 5.12
C LEU A 110 -4.76 8.77 5.72
N LYS A 111 -5.46 8.39 6.80
CA LYS A 111 -6.35 9.29 7.53
C LYS A 111 -5.56 10.37 8.29
N GLU A 112 -4.43 10.03 8.89
CA GLU A 112 -3.55 11.02 9.55
C GLU A 112 -3.06 12.06 8.55
N LEU A 113 -2.45 11.62 7.45
CA LEU A 113 -1.89 12.50 6.41
C LEU A 113 -2.93 13.44 5.76
N LYS A 114 -4.21 13.05 5.76
CA LYS A 114 -5.31 13.88 5.22
C LYS A 114 -5.92 14.85 6.23
N ASN A 115 -5.62 14.70 7.52
CA ASN A 115 -6.10 15.59 8.57
C ASN A 115 -5.05 16.62 9.02
N GLU A 116 -3.84 16.55 8.47
CA GLU A 116 -2.78 17.55 8.59
C GLU A 116 -2.93 18.67 7.55
#